data_AF-A0A2W7N8T2-F1
#
_entry.id   AF-A0A2W7N8T2-F1
#
_cell.length_a   1.000
_cell.length_b   1.000
_cell.length_c   1.000
_cell.angle_alpha   90.00
_cell.angle_beta   90.00
_cell.angle_gamma   90.00
#
_symmetry.space_group_name_H-M   'P 1'
#
loop_
_entity.id
_entity.type
_entity.pdbx_description
1 polymer ?
#
loop_
_entity_poly.entity_id
_entity_poly.type
_entity_poly.pdbx_seq_one_letter_code
_entity_poly.pdbx_strand_id
1 'polypeptide(L)'
;MKNETKPVKRKVAFARSKQERIRKKKYARFMQTNYDWDYSYILDLLRFKLRMTREYIQKNSLCEKEAVAEKIRKIAETEAYLEKIVGDNYLFALIDDFNIRYGKVKHCFEKIENSSNSRFATDWSDVAPEKLEEAKAVYATLHEIAEQQRKDDLRKAFDIMCEQIWDWWD
;
A
#
# COMPACT_ATOMS: atom_id res chain seq x y z
N MET A 1 -50.79 12.50 -35.08
CA MET A 1 -50.03 11.53 -34.27
C MET A 1 -49.10 12.29 -33.35
N LYS A 2 -49.35 12.30 -32.03
CA LYS A 2 -48.45 12.92 -31.05
C LYS A 2 -47.39 11.87 -30.66
N ASN A 3 -46.15 12.07 -31.10
CA ASN A 3 -45.01 11.29 -30.61
C ASN A 3 -44.65 11.80 -29.21
N GLU A 4 -45.15 11.13 -28.18
CA GLU A 4 -44.72 11.33 -26.80
C GLU A 4 -43.37 10.63 -26.59
N THR A 5 -42.29 11.40 -26.65
CA THR A 5 -40.97 10.98 -26.20
C THR A 5 -40.99 10.82 -24.67
N LYS A 6 -41.16 9.56 -24.22
CA LYS A 6 -41.06 9.14 -22.81
C LYS A 6 -39.62 9.30 -22.24
N PRO A 7 -39.46 9.36 -20.90
CA PRO A 7 -38.45 10.18 -20.22
C PRO A 7 -37.10 9.47 -20.09
N VAL A 8 -36.18 9.75 -21.01
CA VAL A 8 -34.79 9.25 -20.95
C VAL A 8 -34.05 9.75 -19.70
N LYS A 9 -34.37 10.97 -19.21
CA LYS A 9 -33.65 11.62 -18.09
C LYS A 9 -33.75 10.89 -16.73
N ARG A 10 -34.88 10.24 -16.41
CA ARG A 10 -35.08 9.56 -15.11
C ARG A 10 -34.26 8.28 -14.95
N LYS A 11 -34.10 7.50 -16.04
CA LYS A 11 -33.31 6.25 -16.00
C LYS A 11 -31.82 6.50 -15.77
N VAL A 12 -31.28 7.58 -16.37
CA VAL A 12 -29.86 7.96 -16.22
C VAL A 12 -29.55 8.41 -14.78
N ALA A 13 -30.44 9.20 -14.17
CA ALA A 13 -30.28 9.64 -12.78
C ALA A 13 -30.32 8.48 -11.77
N PHE A 14 -31.19 7.49 -11.98
CA PHE A 14 -31.29 6.30 -11.13
C PHE A 14 -30.09 5.34 -11.31
N ALA A 15 -29.58 5.20 -12.54
CA ALA A 15 -28.36 4.42 -12.79
C ALA A 15 -27.13 5.06 -12.12
N ARG A 16 -27.00 6.39 -12.19
CA ARG A 16 -25.97 7.16 -11.48
C ARG A 16 -26.07 6.97 -9.96
N SER A 17 -27.27 7.04 -9.38
CA SER A 17 -27.45 6.85 -7.92
C SER A 17 -27.12 5.42 -7.45
N LYS A 18 -27.39 4.40 -8.27
CA LYS A 18 -27.00 3.00 -7.98
C LYS A 18 -25.49 2.80 -8.05
N GLN A 19 -24.83 3.32 -9.09
CA GLN A 19 -23.37 3.26 -9.23
C GLN A 19 -22.67 4.03 -8.09
N GLU A 20 -23.19 5.20 -7.69
CA GLU A 20 -22.69 5.95 -6.55
C GLU A 20 -22.82 5.20 -5.23
N ARG A 21 -23.94 4.48 -4.99
CA ARG A 21 -24.07 3.63 -3.80
C ARG A 21 -23.05 2.49 -3.80
N ILE A 22 -22.83 1.84 -4.94
CA ILE A 22 -21.81 0.78 -5.07
C ILE A 22 -20.42 1.36 -4.83
N ARG A 23 -20.12 2.51 -5.43
CA ARG A 23 -18.88 3.26 -5.21
C ARG A 23 -18.68 3.53 -3.73
N LYS A 24 -19.62 4.21 -3.06
CA LYS A 24 -19.56 4.53 -1.63
C LYS A 24 -19.35 3.28 -0.75
N LYS A 25 -20.00 2.16 -1.07
CA LYS A 25 -19.75 0.89 -0.38
C LYS A 25 -18.31 0.40 -0.54
N LYS A 26 -17.74 0.46 -1.76
CA LYS A 26 -16.35 0.06 -1.99
C LYS A 26 -15.34 0.96 -1.22
N TYR A 27 -15.65 2.24 -1.00
CA TYR A 27 -14.83 3.17 -0.22
C TYR A 27 -15.11 3.16 1.29
N ALA A 28 -16.09 2.40 1.77
CA ALA A 28 -16.55 2.51 3.16
C ALA A 28 -15.42 2.32 4.19
N ARG A 29 -14.48 1.40 3.91
CA ARG A 29 -13.30 1.16 4.77
C ARG A 29 -12.37 2.36 4.91
N PHE A 30 -12.29 3.20 3.87
CA PHE A 30 -11.45 4.40 3.89
C PHE A 30 -12.18 5.57 4.57
N MET A 31 -13.49 5.68 4.34
CA MET A 31 -14.31 6.76 4.92
C MET A 31 -14.55 6.65 6.43
N GLN A 32 -14.42 5.45 7.02
CA GLN A 32 -14.70 5.23 8.44
C GLN A 32 -13.58 5.74 9.36
N THR A 33 -12.34 5.61 8.92
CA THR A 33 -11.17 5.84 9.77
C THR A 33 -10.33 7.05 9.33
N ASN A 34 -10.48 7.51 8.08
CA ASN A 34 -9.87 8.71 7.49
C ASN A 34 -8.56 9.17 8.13
N TYR A 35 -7.54 8.32 8.08
CA TYR A 35 -6.22 8.59 8.65
C TYR A 35 -5.35 9.33 7.63
N ASP A 36 -5.75 10.55 7.28
CA ASP A 36 -5.03 11.36 6.29
C ASP A 36 -3.60 11.73 6.71
N TRP A 37 -3.25 11.52 7.97
CA TRP A 37 -1.90 11.69 8.52
C TRP A 37 -1.01 10.44 8.34
N ASP A 38 -1.58 9.29 7.97
CA ASP A 38 -0.86 8.02 7.83
C ASP A 38 -0.54 7.74 6.36
N TYR A 39 0.74 7.65 6.03
CA TYR A 39 1.17 7.35 4.66
C TYR A 39 0.66 5.98 4.19
N SER A 40 0.58 4.99 5.09
CA SER A 40 0.14 3.63 4.73
C SER A 40 -1.32 3.63 4.27
N TYR A 41 -2.15 4.45 4.91
CA TYR A 41 -3.54 4.69 4.51
C TYR A 41 -3.63 5.34 3.13
N ILE A 42 -2.83 6.39 2.88
CA ILE A 42 -2.81 7.09 1.58
C ILE A 42 -2.37 6.14 0.45
N LEU A 43 -1.31 5.36 0.68
CA LEU A 43 -0.81 4.40 -0.30
C LEU A 43 -1.79 3.24 -0.53
N ASP A 44 -2.47 2.74 0.49
CA ASP A 44 -3.53 1.73 0.30
C ASP A 44 -4.73 2.30 -0.47
N LEU A 45 -5.10 3.56 -0.23
CA LEU A 45 -6.15 4.22 -1.01
C LEU A 45 -5.76 4.36 -2.48
N LEU A 46 -4.51 4.76 -2.76
CA LEU A 46 -3.97 4.83 -4.10
C LEU A 46 -3.98 3.45 -4.78
N ARG A 47 -3.46 2.42 -4.10
CA ARG A 47 -3.50 1.02 -4.55
C ARG A 47 -4.93 0.60 -4.89
N PHE A 48 -5.89 0.93 -4.03
CA PHE A 48 -7.30 0.61 -4.25
C PHE A 48 -7.85 1.30 -5.51
N LYS A 49 -7.48 2.55 -5.78
CA LYS A 49 -7.88 3.28 -7.00
C LYS A 49 -7.32 2.61 -8.25
N LEU A 50 -6.03 2.25 -8.24
CA LEU A 50 -5.36 1.57 -9.35
C LEU A 50 -6.04 0.23 -9.68
N ARG A 51 -6.34 -0.58 -8.66
CA ARG A 51 -7.09 -1.82 -8.83
C ARG A 51 -8.44 -1.62 -9.49
N MET A 52 -9.18 -0.59 -9.05
CA MET A 52 -10.47 -0.25 -9.65
C MET A 52 -10.35 0.18 -11.12
N THR A 53 -9.29 0.92 -11.46
CA THR A 53 -8.98 1.31 -12.84
C THR A 53 -8.66 0.08 -13.69
N ARG A 54 -7.80 -0.81 -13.20
CA ARG A 54 -7.47 -2.08 -13.87
C ARG A 54 -8.70 -2.96 -14.11
N GLU A 55 -9.54 -3.15 -13.08
CA GLU A 55 -10.82 -3.87 -13.20
C GLU A 55 -11.74 -3.26 -14.26
N TYR A 56 -11.76 -1.92 -14.35
CA TYR A 56 -12.57 -1.21 -15.33
C TYR A 56 -12.06 -1.40 -16.76
N ILE A 57 -10.75 -1.25 -16.99
CA ILE A 57 -10.08 -1.49 -18.28
C ILE A 57 -10.35 -2.93 -18.73
N GLN A 58 -10.06 -3.91 -17.87
CA GLN A 58 -10.29 -5.33 -18.17
C GLN A 58 -11.72 -5.65 -18.62
N LYS A 59 -12.71 -4.94 -18.07
CA LYS A 59 -14.12 -5.18 -18.36
C LYS A 59 -14.63 -4.44 -19.61
N ASN A 60 -14.04 -3.31 -19.97
CA ASN A 60 -14.63 -2.38 -20.95
C ASN A 60 -13.72 -2.05 -22.14
N SER A 61 -12.45 -2.47 -22.16
CA SER A 61 -11.54 -2.14 -23.25
C SER A 61 -11.94 -2.82 -24.57
N LEU A 62 -12.17 -1.99 -25.60
CA LEU A 62 -12.46 -2.39 -26.99
C LEU A 62 -11.25 -2.21 -27.93
N CYS A 63 -10.09 -1.84 -27.39
CA CYS A 63 -8.87 -1.49 -28.14
C CYS A 63 -7.96 -2.70 -28.44
N GLU A 64 -6.85 -2.45 -29.14
CA GLU A 64 -5.79 -3.43 -29.45
C GLU A 64 -5.34 -4.20 -28.19
N LYS A 65 -5.32 -5.53 -28.30
CA LYS A 65 -5.16 -6.43 -27.16
C LYS A 65 -3.81 -6.25 -26.46
N GLU A 66 -2.76 -5.99 -27.23
CA GLU A 66 -1.38 -5.89 -26.76
C GLU A 66 -1.17 -4.62 -25.92
N ALA A 67 -1.61 -3.46 -26.41
CA ALA A 67 -1.49 -2.19 -25.69
C ALA A 67 -2.30 -2.20 -24.38
N VAL A 68 -3.51 -2.77 -24.41
CA VAL A 68 -4.36 -2.94 -23.22
C VAL A 68 -3.71 -3.89 -22.20
N ALA A 69 -3.11 -4.99 -22.67
CA ALA A 69 -2.41 -5.93 -21.81
C ALA A 69 -1.23 -5.28 -21.09
N GLU A 70 -0.43 -4.47 -21.79
CA GLU A 70 0.70 -3.76 -21.19
C GLU A 70 0.24 -2.73 -20.15
N LYS A 71 -0.81 -1.95 -20.43
CA LYS A 71 -1.42 -1.04 -19.44
C LYS A 71 -1.85 -1.79 -18.17
N ILE A 72 -2.57 -2.90 -18.32
CA ILE A 72 -3.01 -3.74 -17.20
C ILE A 72 -1.81 -4.27 -16.41
N ARG A 73 -0.75 -4.71 -17.09
CA ARG A 73 0.47 -5.23 -16.47
C ARG A 73 1.15 -4.15 -15.63
N LYS A 74 1.32 -2.94 -16.17
CA LYS A 74 1.92 -1.81 -15.45
C LYS A 74 1.12 -1.40 -14.22
N ILE A 75 -0.21 -1.32 -14.33
CA ILE A 75 -1.07 -1.01 -13.17
C ILE A 75 -0.92 -2.11 -12.10
N ALA A 76 -0.93 -3.39 -12.49
CA ALA A 76 -0.76 -4.50 -11.56
C ALA A 76 0.63 -4.51 -10.90
N GLU A 77 1.68 -4.14 -11.65
CA GLU A 77 3.04 -3.98 -11.14
C GLU A 77 3.11 -2.87 -10.09
N THR A 78 2.50 -1.70 -10.35
CA THR A 78 2.39 -0.62 -9.36
C THR A 78 1.59 -1.06 -8.13
N GLU A 79 0.45 -1.77 -8.30
CA GLU A 79 -0.34 -2.31 -7.19
C GLU A 79 0.52 -3.22 -6.27
N ALA A 80 1.35 -4.07 -6.85
CA ALA A 80 2.20 -5.01 -6.11
C ALA A 80 3.28 -4.29 -5.29
N TYR A 81 3.93 -3.25 -5.84
CA TYR A 81 4.85 -2.43 -5.07
C TYR A 81 4.16 -1.74 -3.90
N LEU A 82 3.01 -1.10 -4.14
CA LEU A 82 2.25 -0.41 -3.08
C LEU A 82 1.77 -1.38 -1.99
N GLU A 83 1.33 -2.58 -2.37
CA GLU A 83 0.97 -3.64 -1.42
C GLU A 83 2.14 -4.02 -0.52
N LYS A 84 3.32 -4.23 -1.11
CA LYS A 84 4.53 -4.59 -0.37
C LYS A 84 4.93 -3.48 0.62
N ILE A 85 4.84 -2.22 0.21
CA ILE A 85 5.14 -1.05 1.05
C ILE A 85 4.17 -0.95 2.23
N VAL A 86 2.87 -1.06 1.97
CA VAL A 86 1.83 -1.01 3.01
C VAL A 86 1.92 -2.19 3.97
N GLY A 87 2.34 -3.36 3.48
CA GLY A 87 2.55 -4.55 4.31
C GLY A 87 3.76 -4.47 5.25
N ASP A 88 4.70 -3.56 5.00
CA ASP A 88 5.92 -3.28 5.78
C ASP A 88 6.69 -4.52 6.27
N ASN A 89 6.78 -5.56 5.43
CA ASN A 89 7.44 -6.82 5.79
C ASN A 89 8.94 -6.86 5.43
N TYR A 90 9.56 -5.70 5.14
CA TYR A 90 10.94 -5.63 4.66
C TYR A 90 11.95 -6.15 5.69
N LEU A 91 11.82 -5.75 6.95
CA LEU A 91 12.72 -6.19 8.01
C LEU A 91 12.55 -7.68 8.32
N PHE A 92 11.31 -8.17 8.31
CA PHE A 92 11.02 -9.59 8.59
C PHE A 92 11.72 -10.52 7.61
N ALA A 93 11.91 -10.11 6.35
CA ALA A 93 12.64 -10.89 5.35
C ALA A 93 14.16 -10.95 5.60
N LEU A 94 14.70 -10.07 6.46
CA LEU A 94 16.14 -9.95 6.72
C LEU A 94 16.55 -10.46 8.11
N ILE A 95 15.59 -10.56 9.03
CA ILE A 95 15.88 -10.77 10.45
C ILE A 95 16.11 -12.24 10.83
N ASP A 96 15.76 -13.19 9.96
CA ASP A 96 15.89 -14.62 10.27
C ASP A 96 17.35 -15.04 10.47
N ASP A 97 18.24 -14.66 9.55
CA ASP A 97 19.68 -14.95 9.66
C ASP A 97 20.30 -14.26 10.88
N PHE A 98 19.85 -13.04 11.18
CA PHE A 98 20.24 -12.31 12.38
C PHE A 98 19.84 -13.07 13.64
N ASN A 99 18.59 -13.52 13.72
CA ASN A 99 18.05 -14.25 14.86
C ASN A 99 18.77 -15.59 15.09
N ILE A 100 19.16 -16.28 14.01
CA ILE A 100 19.96 -17.51 14.08
C ILE A 100 21.36 -17.23 14.63
N ARG A 101 21.99 -16.13 14.23
CA ARG A 101 23.38 -15.81 14.58
C ARG A 101 23.57 -15.18 15.95
N TYR A 102 22.65 -14.30 16.35
CA TYR A 102 22.79 -13.47 17.55
C TYR A 102 21.74 -13.78 18.63
N GLY A 103 20.62 -14.39 18.28
CA GLY A 103 19.47 -14.55 19.17
C GLY A 103 18.31 -13.63 18.77
N LYS A 104 17.11 -13.91 19.29
CA LYS A 104 15.89 -13.18 18.95
C LYS A 104 15.84 -11.83 19.66
N VAL A 105 15.49 -10.79 18.93
CA VAL A 105 15.18 -9.47 19.52
C VAL A 105 13.67 -9.28 19.65
N LYS A 106 13.25 -8.58 20.69
CA LYS A 106 11.83 -8.22 20.89
C LYS A 106 11.71 -6.71 21.02
N HIS A 107 10.59 -6.18 20.56
CA HIS A 107 10.26 -4.78 20.77
C HIS A 107 9.33 -4.64 21.96
N CYS A 108 9.67 -3.76 22.88
CA CYS A 108 8.92 -3.52 24.10
C CYS A 108 8.78 -2.03 24.36
N PHE A 109 7.85 -1.68 25.26
CA PHE A 109 7.72 -0.34 25.78
C PHE A 109 8.33 -0.30 27.18
N GLU A 110 9.40 0.47 27.34
CA GLU A 110 10.03 0.69 28.63
C GLU A 110 9.46 1.96 29.27
N LYS A 111 9.03 1.86 30.52
CA LYS A 111 8.57 3.04 31.27
C LYS A 111 9.76 3.96 31.54
N ILE A 112 9.61 5.24 31.24
CA ILE A 112 10.63 6.23 31.55
C ILE A 112 10.52 6.57 33.05
N GLU A 113 11.64 6.50 33.78
CA GLU A 113 11.67 6.85 35.20
C GLU A 113 11.12 8.26 35.43
N ASN A 114 10.30 8.41 36.47
CA ASN A 114 9.65 9.67 36.83
C ASN A 114 8.75 10.28 35.72
N SER A 115 8.31 9.47 34.75
CA SER A 115 7.35 9.87 33.74
C SER A 115 6.16 8.91 33.69
N SER A 116 5.00 9.43 33.28
CA SER A 116 3.87 8.62 32.81
C SER A 116 4.14 8.00 31.44
N ASN A 117 5.18 8.45 30.74
CA ASN A 117 5.45 8.07 29.36
C ASN A 117 6.32 6.82 29.29
N SER A 118 6.18 6.09 28.18
CA SER A 118 7.03 4.95 27.84
C SER A 118 7.80 5.26 26.55
N ARG A 119 9.01 4.70 26.42
CA ARG A 119 9.80 4.72 25.19
C ARG A 119 9.72 3.37 24.51
N PHE A 120 9.79 3.39 23.18
CA PHE A 120 10.04 2.18 22.42
C PHE A 120 11.49 1.73 22.67
N ALA A 121 11.66 0.45 23.00
CA ALA A 121 12.95 -0.16 23.27
C ALA A 121 13.04 -1.52 22.59
N THR A 122 14.28 -1.97 22.38
CA THR A 122 14.57 -3.31 21.90
C THR A 122 15.14 -4.12 23.05
N ASP A 123 14.51 -5.24 23.35
CA ASP A 123 14.96 -6.24 24.30
C ASP A 123 16.00 -7.16 23.63
N TRP A 124 17.19 -7.18 24.23
CA TRP A 124 18.37 -7.92 23.77
C TRP A 124 18.71 -9.09 24.70
N SER A 125 17.79 -9.50 25.57
CA SER A 125 18.07 -10.51 26.60
C SER A 125 18.48 -11.88 26.03
N ASP A 126 18.05 -12.21 24.81
CA ASP A 126 18.42 -13.45 24.13
C ASP A 126 19.76 -13.34 23.36
N VAL A 127 20.42 -12.17 23.40
CA VAL A 127 21.72 -11.93 22.73
C VAL A 127 22.87 -12.06 23.73
N ALA A 128 23.89 -12.82 23.35
CA ALA A 128 25.06 -13.04 24.19
C ALA A 128 25.79 -11.69 24.49
N PRO A 129 26.14 -11.38 25.76
CA PRO A 129 26.73 -10.09 26.14
C PRO A 129 27.98 -9.72 25.34
N GLU A 130 28.83 -10.69 25.03
CA GLU A 130 30.07 -10.50 24.27
C GLU A 130 29.84 -10.17 22.78
N LYS A 131 28.64 -10.44 22.25
CA LYS A 131 28.24 -10.12 20.87
C LYS A 131 27.30 -8.93 20.78
N LEU A 132 26.92 -8.33 21.91
CA LEU A 132 25.83 -7.35 21.96
C LEU A 132 26.08 -6.12 21.07
N GLU A 133 27.28 -5.55 21.12
CA GLU A 133 27.59 -4.34 20.33
C GLU A 133 27.68 -4.65 18.83
N GLU A 134 28.22 -5.81 18.44
CA GLU A 134 28.19 -6.29 17.05
C GLU A 134 26.74 -6.51 16.59
N ALA A 135 25.92 -7.17 17.40
CA ALA A 135 24.52 -7.44 17.10
C ALA A 135 23.72 -6.14 16.90
N LYS A 136 23.90 -5.14 17.77
CA LYS A 136 23.27 -3.82 17.62
C LYS A 136 23.66 -3.14 16.31
N ALA A 137 24.95 -3.16 15.96
CA ALA A 137 25.44 -2.56 14.73
C ALA A 137 24.84 -3.24 13.49
N VAL A 138 24.85 -4.58 13.45
CA VAL A 138 24.24 -5.35 12.35
C VAL A 138 22.74 -5.08 12.27
N TYR A 139 22.04 -5.09 13.41
CA TYR A 139 20.61 -4.85 13.45
C TYR A 139 20.22 -3.46 12.93
N ALA A 140 21.00 -2.43 13.29
CA ALA A 140 20.82 -1.08 12.75
C ALA A 140 21.00 -1.06 11.23
N THR A 141 22.02 -1.73 10.69
CA THR A 141 22.21 -1.88 9.25
C THR A 141 21.04 -2.60 8.57
N LEU A 142 20.45 -3.63 9.19
CA LEU A 142 19.28 -4.31 8.63
C LEU A 142 18.06 -3.37 8.52
N HIS A 143 17.86 -2.50 9.51
CA HIS A 143 16.84 -1.46 9.44
C HIS A 143 17.10 -0.47 8.30
N GLU A 144 18.35 -0.04 8.11
CA GLU A 144 18.73 0.85 7.00
C GLU A 144 18.49 0.19 5.63
N ILE A 145 18.85 -1.09 5.49
CA ILE A 145 18.61 -1.87 4.26
C ILE A 145 17.09 -2.01 4.00
N ALA A 146 16.31 -2.39 5.01
CA ALA A 146 14.86 -2.52 4.89
C ALA A 146 14.21 -1.19 4.48
N GLU A 147 14.63 -0.09 5.09
CA GLU A 147 14.17 1.25 4.77
C GLU A 147 14.54 1.67 3.33
N GLN A 148 15.75 1.35 2.89
CA GLN A 148 16.19 1.65 1.53
C GLN A 148 15.39 0.83 0.50
N GLN A 149 15.16 -0.47 0.75
CA GLN A 149 14.33 -1.31 -0.11
C GLN A 149 12.89 -0.78 -0.21
N ARG A 150 12.30 -0.33 0.90
CA ARG A 150 10.98 0.31 0.92
C ARG A 150 10.97 1.59 0.06
N LYS A 151 11.97 2.45 0.18
CA LYS A 151 12.12 3.67 -0.64
C LYS A 151 12.28 3.36 -2.13
N ASP A 152 13.08 2.35 -2.46
CA ASP A 152 13.33 1.98 -3.86
C ASP A 152 12.07 1.38 -4.50
N ASP A 153 11.32 0.55 -3.79
CA ASP A 153 10.04 0.03 -4.28
C ASP A 153 8.99 1.15 -4.43
N LEU A 154 8.98 2.13 -3.52
CA LEU A 154 8.11 3.31 -3.64
C LEU A 154 8.48 4.13 -4.88
N ARG A 155 9.78 4.34 -5.12
CA ARG A 155 10.27 5.04 -6.30
C ARG A 155 9.83 4.33 -7.59
N LYS A 156 10.04 3.01 -7.68
CA LYS A 156 9.60 2.22 -8.85
C LYS A 156 8.09 2.33 -9.09
N ALA A 157 7.28 2.27 -8.03
CA ALA A 157 5.84 2.46 -8.15
C ALA A 157 5.50 3.84 -8.76
N PHE A 158 6.17 4.89 -8.27
CA PHE A 158 5.95 6.26 -8.71
C PHE A 158 6.49 6.54 -10.12
N ASP A 159 7.60 5.92 -10.51
CA ASP A 159 8.16 6.03 -11.86
C ASP A 159 7.18 5.44 -12.89
N ILE A 160 6.65 4.23 -12.64
CA ILE A 160 5.63 3.62 -13.51
C ILE A 160 4.39 4.52 -13.61
N MET A 161 3.92 5.07 -12.49
CA MET A 161 2.78 5.99 -12.52
C MET A 161 3.12 7.26 -13.30
N CYS A 162 4.28 7.87 -13.10
CA CYS A 162 4.67 9.09 -13.78
C CYS A 162 4.66 8.92 -15.31
N GLU A 163 5.17 7.78 -15.78
CA GLU A 163 5.20 7.44 -17.20
C GLU A 163 3.82 7.16 -17.79
N GLN A 164 2.89 6.60 -17.01
CA GLN A 164 1.66 5.99 -17.55
C GLN A 164 0.36 6.64 -17.08
N ILE A 165 0.42 7.60 -16.15
CA ILE A 165 -0.78 8.09 -15.46
C ILE A 165 -1.79 8.73 -16.41
N TRP A 166 -1.37 9.32 -17.52
CA TRP A 166 -2.28 9.91 -18.50
C TRP A 166 -2.97 8.84 -19.34
N ASP A 167 -2.22 7.83 -19.76
CA ASP A 167 -2.70 6.75 -20.62
C ASP A 167 -3.63 5.77 -19.91
N TRP A 168 -3.64 5.73 -18.58
CA TRP A 168 -4.52 4.82 -17.83
C TRP A 168 -6.00 5.24 -17.85
N TRP A 169 -6.29 6.49 -18.19
CA TRP A 169 -7.65 7.04 -18.19
C TRP A 169 -8.21 7.29 -19.59
N ASP A 170 -7.34 7.21 -20.60
CA ASP A 170 -7.67 7.31 -22.03
C ASP A 170 -7.89 5.91 -22.66
#